data_AF-A0A1R4HB33-F1
#
_entry.id   AF-A0A1R4HB33-F1
#
_cell.length_a   1.000
_cell.length_b   1.000
_cell.length_c   1.000
_cell.angle_alpha   90.00
_cell.angle_beta   90.00
_cell.angle_gamma   90.00
#
_symmetry.space_group_name_H-M   'P 1'
#
loop_
_entity.id
_entity.type
_entity.pdbx_description
1 polymer ?
#
loop_
_entity_poly.entity_id
_entity_poly.type
_entity_poly.pdbx_seq_one_letter_code
_entity_poly.pdbx_strand_id
1 'polypeptide(L)'
;MSDTTQLALAELVKTIGLSDAIEVLEFALPHISMRKDEIQQRLAAADWKGAAHVAHKTISSVCVYSSDPFEHHLQQIYQQDIAVISTAEFRHALLKEFIDIEQGIGAWLVTHRVSQAKIEQPSLSVPFGR
;
A
#
# COMPACT_ATOMS: atom_id res chain seq x y z
N MET A 1 -11.72 1.87 2.25
CA MET A 1 -10.49 1.88 3.06
C MET A 1 -10.80 1.24 4.40
N SER A 2 -10.08 0.19 4.80
CA SER A 2 -10.29 -0.48 6.08
C SER A 2 -9.82 0.41 7.25
N ASP A 3 -10.38 0.22 8.44
CA ASP A 3 -9.96 0.94 9.65
C ASP A 3 -8.48 0.68 9.98
N THR A 4 -8.00 -0.53 9.70
CA THR A 4 -6.60 -0.93 9.92
C THR A 4 -5.64 -0.14 9.03
N THR A 5 -5.94 0.05 7.74
CA THR A 5 -5.10 0.86 6.84
C THR A 5 -5.04 2.32 7.31
N GLN A 6 -6.14 2.89 7.80
CA GLN A 6 -6.14 4.25 8.35
C GLN A 6 -5.23 4.40 9.55
N LEU A 7 -5.29 3.43 10.48
CA LEU A 7 -4.44 3.41 11.67
C LEU A 7 -2.95 3.28 11.31
N ALA A 8 -2.61 2.39 10.37
CA ALA A 8 -1.23 2.22 9.92
C ALA A 8 -0.68 3.51 9.27
N LEU A 9 -1.46 4.15 8.41
CA LEU A 9 -1.09 5.43 7.78
C LEU A 9 -0.93 6.55 8.81
N ALA A 10 -1.81 6.61 9.82
CA ALA A 10 -1.69 7.59 10.91
C ALA A 10 -0.41 7.39 11.74
N GLU A 11 -0.04 6.15 12.04
CA GLU A 11 1.20 5.85 12.77
C GLU A 11 2.45 6.13 11.93
N LEU A 12 2.40 5.88 10.62
CA LEU A 12 3.46 6.28 9.69
C LEU A 12 3.70 7.79 9.74
N VAL A 13 2.64 8.59 9.60
CA VAL A 13 2.71 10.07 9.71
C VAL A 13 3.28 10.50 11.05
N LYS A 14 2.91 9.84 12.15
CA LYS A 14 3.44 10.14 13.49
C LYS A 14 4.93 9.81 13.61
N THR A 15 5.42 8.81 12.88
CA THR A 15 6.81 8.34 12.97
C THR A 15 7.77 9.19 12.14
N ILE A 16 7.40 9.52 10.89
CA ILE A 16 8.29 10.20 9.94
C ILE A 16 7.81 11.59 9.50
N GLY A 17 6.62 12.00 9.93
CA GLY A 17 6.00 13.25 9.49
C GLY A 17 5.18 13.10 8.21
N LEU A 18 4.29 14.06 7.96
CA LEU A 18 3.34 14.00 6.84
C LEU A 18 4.03 14.07 5.47
N SER A 19 5.03 14.93 5.31
CA SER A 19 5.73 15.11 4.03
C SER A 19 6.47 13.83 3.62
N ASP A 20 7.28 13.28 4.52
CA ASP A 20 8.04 12.05 4.28
C ASP A 20 7.10 10.86 4.06
N ALA A 21 5.97 10.79 4.79
CA ALA A 21 4.95 9.77 4.56
C ALA A 21 4.34 9.85 3.15
N ILE A 22 4.06 11.06 2.64
CA ILE A 22 3.59 11.25 1.27
C ILE A 22 4.62 10.73 0.27
N GLU A 23 5.90 11.12 0.39
CA GLU A 23 6.97 10.68 -0.52
C GLU A 23 7.14 9.15 -0.50
N VAL A 24 7.14 8.55 0.69
CA VAL A 24 7.24 7.08 0.86
C VAL A 24 6.07 6.37 0.18
N LEU A 25 4.84 6.86 0.37
CA LEU A 25 3.64 6.23 -0.18
C LEU A 25 3.54 6.40 -1.70
N GLU A 26 3.96 7.55 -2.23
CA GLU A 26 4.05 7.78 -3.68
C GLU A 26 5.07 6.85 -4.34
N PHE A 27 6.21 6.66 -3.67
CA PHE A 27 7.21 5.70 -4.11
C PHE A 27 6.70 4.26 -4.01
N ALA A 28 6.00 3.90 -2.93
CA ALA A 28 5.55 2.54 -2.67
C ALA A 28 4.38 2.09 -3.57
N LEU A 29 3.43 2.97 -3.87
CA LEU A 29 2.21 2.63 -4.61
C LEU A 29 2.44 1.88 -5.94
N PRO A 30 3.33 2.34 -6.86
CA PRO A 30 3.59 1.60 -8.10
C PRO A 30 4.22 0.22 -7.84
N HIS A 31 5.04 0.08 -6.79
CA HIS A 31 5.63 -1.20 -6.41
C HIS A 31 4.60 -2.19 -5.86
N ILE A 32 3.57 -1.71 -5.15
CA ILE A 32 2.46 -2.55 -4.68
C ILE A 32 1.72 -3.14 -5.88
N SER A 33 1.38 -2.31 -6.87
CA SER A 33 0.69 -2.76 -8.08
C SER A 33 1.50 -3.75 -8.90
N MET A 34 2.80 -3.48 -9.09
CA MET A 34 3.71 -4.42 -9.76
C MET A 34 3.76 -5.78 -9.04
N ARG A 35 3.85 -5.78 -7.70
CA ARG A 35 3.90 -7.02 -6.90
C ARG A 35 2.59 -7.79 -6.90
N LYS A 36 1.44 -7.09 -6.90
CA LYS A 36 0.12 -7.70 -7.08
C LYS A 36 0.10 -8.52 -8.38
N ASP A 37 0.50 -7.90 -9.49
CA ASP A 37 0.50 -8.54 -10.80
C ASP A 37 1.49 -9.72 -10.85
N GLU A 38 2.71 -9.53 -10.32
CA GLU A 38 3.72 -10.60 -10.24
C GLU A 38 3.24 -11.80 -9.42
N ILE A 39 2.63 -11.58 -8.25
CA ILE A 39 2.11 -12.66 -7.40
C ILE A 39 0.98 -13.39 -8.13
N GLN A 40 0.02 -12.67 -8.71
CA GLN A 40 -1.10 -13.28 -9.43
C GLN A 40 -0.61 -14.13 -10.61
N GLN A 41 0.35 -13.62 -11.40
CA GLN A 41 0.93 -14.35 -12.52
C GLN A 41 1.60 -15.65 -12.06
N ARG A 42 2.39 -15.59 -10.98
CA ARG A 42 3.10 -16.76 -10.46
C ARG A 42 2.16 -17.79 -9.83
N LEU A 43 1.13 -17.37 -9.11
CA LEU A 43 0.09 -18.27 -8.58
C LEU A 43 -0.69 -18.94 -9.72
N ALA A 44 -0.98 -18.22 -10.81
CA ALA A 44 -1.63 -18.78 -11.99
C ALA A 44 -0.74 -19.80 -12.72
N ALA A 45 0.57 -19.54 -12.79
CA ALA A 45 1.56 -20.44 -13.40
C ALA A 45 2.01 -21.59 -12.48
N ALA A 46 1.47 -21.72 -11.28
CA ALA A 46 1.92 -22.65 -10.25
C ALA A 46 3.42 -22.53 -9.89
N ASP A 47 4.00 -21.34 -10.06
CA ASP A 47 5.37 -21.01 -9.66
C ASP A 47 5.41 -20.62 -8.17
N TRP A 48 5.31 -21.63 -7.30
CA TRP A 48 5.21 -21.42 -5.85
C TRP A 48 6.46 -20.77 -5.25
N LYS A 49 7.65 -21.17 -5.72
CA LYS A 49 8.92 -20.60 -5.27
C LYS A 49 9.04 -19.14 -5.66
N GLY A 50 8.68 -18.82 -6.90
CA GLY A 50 8.64 -17.43 -7.35
C GLY A 50 7.62 -16.61 -6.57
N ALA A 51 6.41 -17.13 -6.35
CA ALA A 51 5.37 -16.45 -5.58
C ALA A 51 5.85 -16.17 -4.15
N ALA A 52 6.49 -17.15 -3.49
CA ALA A 52 7.07 -16.98 -2.16
C ALA A 52 8.16 -15.90 -2.13
N HIS A 53 9.01 -15.82 -3.16
CA HIS A 53 10.03 -14.77 -3.27
C HIS A 53 9.43 -13.37 -3.39
N VAL A 54 8.39 -13.20 -4.21
CA VAL A 54 7.71 -11.91 -4.35
C VAL A 54 6.93 -11.56 -3.07
N ALA A 55 6.28 -12.54 -2.43
CA ALA A 55 5.58 -12.34 -1.15
C ALA A 55 6.54 -11.86 -0.06
N HIS A 56 7.71 -12.50 0.08
CA HIS A 56 8.74 -12.08 1.05
C HIS A 56 9.18 -10.62 0.83
N LYS A 57 9.47 -10.23 -0.42
CA LYS A 57 9.81 -8.84 -0.76
C LYS A 57 8.67 -7.87 -0.45
N THR A 58 7.43 -8.32 -0.60
CA THR A 58 6.24 -7.52 -0.33
C THR A 58 6.11 -7.28 1.17
N ILE A 59 6.16 -8.33 1.99
CA ILE A 59 6.06 -8.26 3.46
C ILE A 59 7.01 -7.19 4.04
N SER A 60 8.29 -7.20 3.66
CA SER A 60 9.28 -6.25 4.19
C SER A 60 9.00 -4.79 3.85
N SER A 61 8.20 -4.53 2.82
CA SER A 61 7.91 -3.17 2.35
C SER A 61 6.54 -2.65 2.74
N VAL A 62 5.58 -3.56 2.99
CA VAL A 62 4.19 -3.20 3.28
C VAL A 62 3.92 -3.08 4.77
N CYS A 63 4.79 -3.65 5.64
CA CYS A 63 4.62 -3.66 7.11
C CYS A 63 4.35 -2.29 7.76
N VAL A 64 4.65 -1.20 7.06
CA VAL A 64 4.39 0.19 7.49
C VAL A 64 2.98 0.69 7.20
N TYR A 65 2.22 0.01 6.33
CA TYR A 65 0.89 0.45 5.87
C TYR A 65 -0.09 -0.71 5.52
N SER A 66 0.26 -1.95 5.85
CA SER A 66 -0.59 -3.14 5.63
C SER A 66 -1.57 -3.40 6.76
N SER A 67 -2.50 -4.33 6.50
CA SER A 67 -3.43 -4.90 7.47
C SER A 67 -2.94 -6.29 7.92
N ASP A 68 -3.29 -6.72 9.14
CA ASP A 68 -2.98 -8.08 9.61
C ASP A 68 -3.46 -9.19 8.65
N PRO A 69 -4.68 -9.13 8.06
CA PRO A 69 -5.12 -10.11 7.08
C PRO A 69 -4.25 -10.17 5.82
N PHE A 70 -3.78 -9.02 5.33
CA PHE A 70 -2.94 -8.97 4.15
C PHE A 70 -1.56 -9.60 4.42
N GLU A 71 -0.94 -9.27 5.55
CA GLU A 71 0.31 -9.90 5.96
C GLU A 71 0.15 -11.41 6.14
N HIS A 72 -0.96 -11.85 6.73
CA HIS A 72 -1.26 -13.27 6.88
C HIS A 72 -1.33 -13.99 5.53
N HIS A 73 -2.03 -13.43 4.53
CA HIS A 73 -2.07 -14.03 3.19
C HIS A 73 -0.68 -14.10 2.55
N LEU A 74 0.13 -13.03 2.66
CA LEU A 74 1.49 -13.05 2.13
C LEU A 74 2.37 -14.08 2.84
N GLN A 75 2.19 -14.28 4.14
CA GLN A 75 2.88 -15.33 4.91
C GLN A 75 2.48 -16.73 4.43
N GLN A 76 1.20 -16.98 4.14
CA GLN A 76 0.75 -18.27 3.59
C GLN A 76 1.39 -18.57 2.22
N ILE A 77 1.56 -17.55 1.37
CA ILE A 77 2.31 -17.69 0.10
C ILE A 77 3.78 -17.96 0.35
N TYR A 78 4.41 -17.21 1.26
CA TYR A 78 5.82 -17.37 1.62
C TYR A 78 6.13 -18.76 2.18
N GLN A 79 5.26 -19.27 3.05
CA GLN A 79 5.34 -20.62 3.63
C GLN A 79 4.97 -21.72 2.62
N GLN A 80 4.49 -21.34 1.43
CA GLN A 80 4.04 -22.26 0.39
C GLN A 80 2.96 -23.23 0.91
N ASP A 81 1.95 -22.72 1.60
CA ASP A 81 0.77 -23.50 1.98
C ASP A 81 -0.09 -23.79 0.74
N ILE A 82 0.36 -24.74 -0.09
CA ILE A 82 -0.22 -25.06 -1.41
C ILE A 82 -1.71 -25.38 -1.30
N ALA A 83 -2.14 -26.04 -0.21
CA ALA A 83 -3.53 -26.40 0.02
C ALA A 83 -4.43 -25.16 0.10
N VAL A 84 -3.95 -24.09 0.73
CA VAL A 84 -4.68 -22.82 0.87
C VAL A 84 -4.51 -21.95 -0.39
N ILE A 85 -3.27 -21.73 -0.84
CA ILE A 85 -2.98 -20.72 -1.89
C ILE A 85 -3.46 -21.15 -3.30
N SER A 86 -3.78 -22.44 -3.48
CA SER A 86 -4.35 -22.96 -4.72
C SER A 86 -5.86 -22.72 -4.82
N THR A 87 -6.54 -22.36 -3.73
CA THR A 87 -7.99 -22.12 -3.73
C THR A 87 -8.35 -20.82 -4.43
N ALA A 88 -9.53 -20.78 -5.06
CA ALA A 88 -10.03 -19.56 -5.71
C ALA A 88 -10.39 -18.50 -4.67
N GLU A 89 -10.90 -18.93 -3.53
CA GLU A 89 -11.27 -18.11 -2.37
C GLU A 89 -10.06 -17.33 -1.85
N PHE A 90 -8.93 -18.01 -1.65
CA PHE A 90 -7.69 -17.35 -1.23
C PHE A 90 -7.23 -16.32 -2.25
N ARG A 91 -7.21 -16.68 -3.55
CA ARG A 91 -6.76 -15.77 -4.62
C ARG A 91 -7.62 -14.51 -4.71
N HIS A 92 -8.93 -14.67 -4.55
CA HIS A 92 -9.87 -13.57 -4.52
C HIS A 92 -9.68 -12.68 -3.29
N ALA A 93 -9.53 -13.28 -2.10
CA ALA A 93 -9.28 -12.54 -0.86
C ALA A 93 -7.97 -11.74 -0.93
N LEU A 94 -6.88 -12.37 -1.38
CA LEU A 94 -5.59 -11.70 -1.58
C LEU A 94 -5.70 -10.53 -2.57
N LEU A 95 -6.35 -10.73 -3.72
CA LEU A 95 -6.53 -9.69 -4.72
C LEU A 95 -7.34 -8.51 -4.17
N LYS A 96 -8.40 -8.79 -3.41
CA LYS A 96 -9.20 -7.76 -2.75
C LYS A 96 -8.35 -6.93 -1.78
N GLU A 97 -7.52 -7.56 -0.95
CA GLU A 97 -6.64 -6.85 -0.02
C GLU A 97 -5.66 -5.93 -0.76
N PHE A 98 -5.05 -6.39 -1.87
CA PHE A 98 -4.20 -5.54 -2.71
C PHE A 98 -4.95 -4.30 -3.22
N ILE A 99 -6.15 -4.50 -3.76
CA ILE A 99 -6.98 -3.42 -4.29
C ILE A 99 -7.36 -2.43 -3.18
N ASP A 100 -7.75 -2.93 -2.01
CA ASP A 100 -8.13 -2.09 -0.87
C ASP A 100 -6.96 -1.24 -0.37
N ILE A 101 -5.74 -1.79 -0.35
CA ILE A 101 -4.52 -1.07 0.00
C ILE A 101 -4.18 -0.01 -1.06
N GLU A 102 -4.19 -0.37 -2.34
CA GLU A 102 -3.93 0.58 -3.45
C GLU A 102 -4.91 1.75 -3.43
N GLN A 103 -6.21 1.46 -3.27
CA GLN A 103 -7.25 2.48 -3.20
C GLN A 103 -7.15 3.30 -1.91
N GLY A 104 -6.84 2.67 -0.78
CA GLY A 104 -6.66 3.35 0.50
C GLY A 104 -5.51 4.36 0.46
N ILE A 105 -4.34 3.92 0.00
CA ILE A 105 -3.16 4.78 -0.18
C ILE A 105 -3.44 5.88 -1.21
N GLY A 106 -4.01 5.52 -2.37
CA GLY A 106 -4.33 6.48 -3.43
C GLY A 106 -5.30 7.58 -2.96
N ALA A 107 -6.37 7.21 -2.27
CA ALA A 107 -7.32 8.16 -1.71
C ALA A 107 -6.67 9.05 -0.64
N TRP A 108 -5.88 8.45 0.25
CA TRP A 108 -5.16 9.19 1.29
C TRP A 108 -4.20 10.22 0.70
N LEU A 109 -3.43 9.86 -0.33
CA LEU A 109 -2.51 10.76 -1.04
C LEU A 109 -3.27 11.94 -1.69
N VAL A 110 -4.40 11.68 -2.34
CA VAL A 110 -5.24 12.73 -2.93
C VAL A 110 -5.71 13.72 -1.86
N THR A 111 -6.19 13.24 -0.72
CA THR A 111 -6.66 14.10 0.38
C THR A 111 -5.55 14.98 0.95
N HIS A 112 -4.34 14.45 1.13
CA HIS A 112 -3.27 15.17 1.82
C HIS A 112 -2.43 16.06 0.90
N ARG A 113 -2.30 15.73 -0.39
CA ARG A 113 -1.69 16.63 -1.39
C ARG A 113 -2.48 17.93 -1.58
N VAL A 114 -3.81 17.83 -1.62
CA VAL A 114 -4.70 19.02 -1.74
C VAL A 114 -4.53 19.97 -0.56
N SER A 115 -4.24 19.43 0.63
CA SER A 115 -3.97 20.19 1.84
C SER A 115 -2.62 20.91 1.81
N GLN A 116 -1.57 20.30 1.24
CA GLN A 116 -0.25 20.96 1.08
C GLN A 116 -0.30 22.13 0.10
N ALA A 117 -0.98 21.97 -1.05
CA ALA A 117 -1.10 23.03 -2.06
C ALA A 117 -1.83 24.29 -1.54
N LYS A 118 -2.64 24.19 -0.48
CA LYS A 118 -3.32 25.33 0.16
C LYS A 118 -2.43 26.11 1.12
N ILE A 119 -1.38 25.50 1.67
CA ILE A 119 -0.50 26.14 2.66
C ILE A 119 0.58 26.98 1.95
N GLU A 120 0.93 26.62 0.71
CA GLU A 120 1.93 27.31 -0.09
C GLU A 120 1.41 28.52 -0.90
N GLN A 121 0.14 28.93 -0.75
CA GLN A 121 -0.29 30.20 -1.35
C GLN A 121 0.22 31.39 -0.50
N PRO A 122 1.24 32.16 -0.95
CA PRO A 122 1.61 33.37 -0.25
C PRO A 122 0.45 34.35 -0.33
N SER A 123 0.05 34.86 0.84
CA SER A 123 -0.74 36.09 0.93
C SER A 123 -0.05 37.19 0.13
N LEU A 124 -0.47 37.40 -1.11
CA LEU A 124 -0.19 38.62 -1.88
C LEU A 124 -1.05 39.74 -1.28
N SER A 125 -0.70 40.14 -0.07
CA SER A 125 -1.18 41.36 0.56
C SER A 125 -0.05 42.35 0.55
N VAL A 126 0.09 43.10 -0.56
CA VAL A 126 0.78 44.39 -0.46
C VAL A 126 -0.06 45.45 -1.16
N PRO A 127 -0.84 46.23 -0.40
CA PRO A 127 -1.44 47.44 -0.91
C PRO A 127 -0.37 48.53 -0.83
N PHE A 128 0.43 48.68 -1.89
CA PHE A 128 1.21 49.91 -2.03
C PHE A 128 0.34 50.98 -2.68
N GLY A 129 -0.33 51.75 -1.82
CA GLY A 129 -0.80 53.08 -2.19
C GLY A 129 0.35 54.07 -2.14
N ARG A 130 0.61 54.75 -3.26
CA ARG A 130 0.54 56.22 -3.42
C ARG A 130 0.77 56.58 -4.88
#